data_AF-A0AAV6U5H0-F1
#
_entry.id   AF-A0AAV6U5H0-F1
#
_cell.length_a   1.000
_cell.length_b   1.000
_cell.length_c   1.000
_cell.angle_alpha   90.00
_cell.angle_beta   90.00
_cell.angle_gamma   90.00
#
_symmetry.space_group_name_H-M   'P 1'
#
loop_
_entity.id
_entity.type
_entity.pdbx_description
1 polymer ?
#
loop_
_entity_poly.entity_id
_entity_poly.type
_entity_poly.pdbx_seq_one_letter_code
_entity_poly.pdbx_strand_id
1 'polypeptide(L)'
;MEQPTTVRDGLAFYRAVQRGTLEVKASPRGTSLVEPCRLCRHACETLGHVLNQCRSHASLWQGRHNDIQNRLVGAIATHGTVSVNRKVRGIASNLRPDLVIDTRQPDGSRSRFLIDVTIPMEHVGDARRTQAAFDRARHWKRVKYGPIALLLSASQRTRADALIVGSLDTWDPHNDPVLQQLGLETMLPQLRHALCLRALTGVPFLPPPPAPWTQNGPRLSKTWFTLSFSTSITGLVLHETFVIRLFQQISVVLRSPWRGVLDTTRHGSILLNKHLHRLLYEIWEHRVHHNVSLDETNCYERVMGRDYVRQSDVLKLAGTLERVSSEPKLLWRFFGVDGYLGSDPKRYVDHLKYDADDWRGRHVRALRHLYPCVDSPDMMKDTLEAIFKPSDANNRVSDKMRQDYTNIVGGWDAVRQIADWRHNQTKEKKKRATTTEETGRSKKKVKEDSSDDEPIKEDDTDDEDPRAPTPTPPGSPPPPVLTNAAVHKMVAAGLERKERSKTVKKVAKRREVEEED
;
A
#
# COMPACT_ATOMS: atom_id res chain seq x y z
N MET A 1 11.58 -26.91 -8.97
CA MET A 1 10.29 -26.36 -8.50
C MET A 1 9.23 -26.83 -9.48
N GLU A 2 8.38 -27.78 -9.08
CA GLU A 2 7.24 -28.21 -9.90
C GLU A 2 6.30 -27.02 -10.11
N GLN A 3 5.86 -26.82 -11.36
CA GLN A 3 4.94 -25.73 -11.69
C GLN A 3 3.54 -26.10 -11.22
N PRO A 4 2.81 -25.19 -10.57
CA PRO A 4 1.44 -25.46 -10.16
C PRO A 4 0.50 -25.48 -11.38
N THR A 5 -0.34 -26.50 -11.52
CA THR A 5 -1.16 -26.76 -12.73
C THR A 5 -2.67 -26.62 -12.51
N THR A 6 -3.14 -26.36 -11.30
CA THR A 6 -4.58 -26.36 -10.97
C THR A 6 -5.14 -24.96 -10.69
N VAL A 7 -6.48 -24.82 -10.78
CA VAL A 7 -7.22 -23.58 -10.41
C VAL A 7 -6.96 -23.18 -8.95
N ARG A 8 -6.86 -24.17 -8.05
CA ARG A 8 -6.51 -23.97 -6.63
C ARG A 8 -5.12 -23.34 -6.49
N ASP A 9 -4.20 -23.69 -7.38
CA ASP A 9 -2.85 -23.17 -7.36
C ASP A 9 -2.73 -21.75 -7.91
N GLY A 10 -3.53 -21.41 -8.93
CA GLY A 10 -3.63 -20.03 -9.42
C GLY A 10 -4.09 -19.08 -8.32
N LEU A 11 -5.14 -19.46 -7.58
CA LEU A 11 -5.63 -18.69 -6.44
C LEU A 11 -4.58 -18.60 -5.31
N ALA A 12 -3.88 -19.70 -5.01
CA ALA A 12 -2.80 -19.70 -4.02
C ALA A 12 -1.63 -18.78 -4.42
N PHE A 13 -1.29 -18.74 -5.71
CA PHE A 13 -0.26 -17.88 -6.28
C PHE A 13 -0.60 -16.39 -6.13
N TYR A 14 -1.79 -15.95 -6.56
CA TYR A 14 -2.19 -14.55 -6.38
C TYR A 14 -2.33 -14.18 -4.90
N ARG A 15 -2.75 -15.11 -4.03
CA ARG A 15 -2.73 -14.89 -2.57
C ARG A 15 -1.31 -14.77 -2.02
N ALA A 16 -0.35 -15.52 -2.53
CA ALA A 16 1.06 -15.40 -2.12
C ALA A 16 1.59 -14.01 -2.47
N VAL A 17 1.24 -13.49 -3.65
CA VAL A 17 1.55 -12.12 -4.06
C VAL A 17 0.92 -11.08 -3.14
N GLN A 18 -0.38 -11.18 -2.86
CA GLN A 18 -1.06 -10.25 -1.96
C GLN A 18 -0.52 -10.29 -0.53
N ARG A 19 -0.03 -11.44 -0.09
CA ARG A 19 0.59 -11.62 1.22
C ARG A 19 2.04 -11.17 1.26
N GLY A 20 2.61 -10.72 0.13
CA GLY A 20 4.03 -10.38 0.03
C GLY A 20 4.95 -11.59 0.18
N THR A 21 4.43 -12.82 0.13
CA THR A 21 5.21 -14.05 0.28
C THR A 21 5.70 -14.58 -1.05
N LEU A 22 5.21 -14.05 -2.18
CA LEU A 22 5.88 -14.25 -3.45
C LEU A 22 7.06 -13.28 -3.49
N GLU A 23 8.26 -13.81 -3.28
CA GLU A 23 9.47 -13.07 -3.61
C GLU A 23 9.38 -12.73 -5.10
N VAL A 24 9.38 -11.46 -5.46
CA VAL A 24 9.62 -10.96 -6.81
C VAL A 24 10.90 -10.15 -6.73
N LYS A 25 11.81 -10.35 -7.69
CA LYS A 25 13.09 -9.62 -7.69
C LYS A 25 12.93 -8.12 -7.97
N ALA A 26 11.76 -7.68 -8.42
CA ALA A 26 11.48 -6.26 -8.55
C ALA A 26 11.21 -5.59 -7.21
N SER A 27 11.98 -4.52 -6.96
CA SER A 27 11.56 -3.41 -6.10
C SER A 27 10.15 -2.96 -6.48
N PRO A 28 9.21 -2.84 -5.52
CA PRO A 28 7.87 -2.27 -5.75
C PRO A 28 7.89 -0.85 -6.34
N ARG A 29 9.06 -0.17 -6.32
CA ARG A 29 9.21 1.26 -6.66
C ARG A 29 10.24 1.53 -7.77
N GLY A 30 10.72 0.50 -8.47
CA GLY A 30 11.46 0.68 -9.73
C GLY A 30 12.84 1.34 -9.61
N THR A 31 13.44 1.36 -8.43
CA THR A 31 14.80 1.89 -8.22
C THR A 31 15.73 0.74 -7.82
N SER A 32 16.84 0.63 -8.57
CA SER A 32 17.98 -0.30 -8.43
C SER A 32 17.85 -1.65 -9.15
N LEU A 33 18.51 -1.70 -10.31
CA LEU A 33 18.90 -2.84 -11.16
C LEU A 33 17.80 -3.88 -11.48
N VAL A 34 17.24 -3.74 -12.69
CA VAL A 34 16.18 -4.61 -13.19
C VAL A 34 16.77 -5.96 -13.61
N GLU A 35 16.73 -6.92 -12.69
CA GLU A 35 17.15 -8.28 -13.01
C GLU A 35 16.15 -8.96 -13.96
N PRO A 36 16.63 -9.81 -14.89
CA PRO A 36 15.75 -10.55 -15.76
C PRO A 36 14.90 -11.55 -14.96
N CYS A 37 13.70 -11.84 -15.45
CA CYS A 37 12.81 -12.81 -14.84
C CYS A 37 13.51 -14.17 -14.67
N ARG A 38 13.55 -14.68 -13.45
CA ARG A 38 14.20 -15.94 -13.09
C ARG A 38 13.59 -17.14 -13.83
N LEU A 39 12.33 -17.04 -14.24
CA LEU A 39 11.59 -18.13 -14.87
C LEU A 39 11.58 -18.07 -16.40
N CYS A 40 11.43 -16.87 -16.98
CA CYS A 40 11.27 -16.72 -18.43
C CYS A 40 12.29 -15.78 -19.08
N ARG A 41 13.27 -15.27 -18.32
CA ARG A 41 14.35 -14.38 -18.77
C ARG A 41 13.89 -13.07 -19.43
N HIS A 42 12.64 -12.65 -19.19
CA HIS A 42 12.19 -11.31 -19.59
C HIS A 42 13.10 -10.24 -18.99
N ALA A 43 13.35 -9.15 -19.71
CA ALA A 43 14.34 -8.14 -19.33
C ALA A 43 14.16 -7.57 -17.90
N CYS A 44 12.92 -7.61 -17.39
CA CYS A 44 12.58 -7.08 -16.07
C CYS A 44 11.60 -8.00 -15.35
N GLU A 45 11.97 -8.52 -14.18
CA GLU A 45 11.06 -9.28 -13.30
C GLU A 45 10.16 -8.38 -12.46
N THR A 46 9.22 -7.65 -13.08
CA THR A 46 8.26 -6.82 -12.33
C THR A 46 7.07 -7.61 -11.82
N LEU A 47 6.35 -7.07 -10.83
CA LEU A 47 5.08 -7.67 -10.39
C LEU A 47 4.06 -7.77 -11.53
N GLY A 48 3.95 -6.72 -12.34
CA GLY A 48 3.10 -6.72 -13.54
C GLY A 48 3.56 -7.75 -14.57
N HIS A 49 4.87 -7.97 -14.71
CA HIS A 49 5.38 -9.06 -15.53
C HIS A 49 4.95 -10.42 -14.97
N VAL A 50 5.24 -10.71 -13.70
CA VAL A 50 4.97 -12.00 -13.07
C VAL A 50 3.48 -12.36 -13.03
N LEU A 51 2.60 -11.38 -12.85
CA LEU A 51 1.15 -11.60 -12.74
C LEU A 51 0.38 -11.61 -14.08
N ASN A 52 0.95 -11.02 -15.14
CA ASN A 52 0.19 -10.78 -16.37
C ASN A 52 0.97 -11.08 -17.67
N GLN A 53 2.31 -11.26 -17.64
CA GLN A 53 3.14 -11.34 -18.85
C GLN A 53 4.21 -12.45 -18.87
N CYS A 54 4.65 -12.96 -17.71
CA CYS A 54 5.57 -14.09 -17.55
C CYS A 54 4.98 -15.44 -18.03
N ARG A 55 5.31 -15.88 -19.24
CA ARG A 55 4.72 -17.10 -19.84
C ARG A 55 4.81 -18.35 -18.95
N SER A 56 5.81 -18.45 -18.09
CA SER A 56 5.96 -19.53 -17.11
C SER A 56 4.82 -19.60 -16.07
N HIS A 57 4.04 -18.53 -15.92
CA HIS A 57 2.84 -18.47 -15.06
C HIS A 57 1.53 -18.36 -15.85
N ALA A 58 1.55 -18.54 -17.17
CA ALA A 58 0.36 -18.37 -18.00
C ALA A 58 -0.82 -19.26 -17.55
N SER A 59 -0.53 -20.49 -17.09
CA SER A 59 -1.53 -21.41 -16.52
C SER A 59 -2.25 -20.81 -15.30
N LEU A 60 -1.53 -20.08 -14.45
CA LEU A 60 -2.06 -19.49 -13.21
C LEU A 60 -2.98 -18.31 -13.50
N TRP A 61 -2.61 -17.44 -14.43
CA TRP A 61 -3.48 -16.31 -14.79
C TRP A 61 -4.70 -16.78 -15.58
N GLN A 62 -4.53 -17.79 -16.44
CA GLN A 62 -5.66 -18.43 -17.10
C GLN A 62 -6.58 -19.12 -16.08
N GLY A 63 -6.02 -19.76 -15.06
CA GLY A 63 -6.78 -20.35 -13.96
C GLY A 63 -7.63 -19.31 -13.23
N ARG A 64 -7.06 -18.14 -12.90
CA ARG A 64 -7.80 -17.03 -12.28
C ARG A 64 -8.88 -16.47 -13.21
N HIS A 65 -8.54 -16.26 -14.48
CA HIS A 65 -9.49 -15.84 -15.50
C HIS A 65 -10.70 -16.77 -15.57
N ASN A 66 -10.45 -18.08 -15.66
CA ASN A 66 -11.48 -19.10 -15.72
C ASN A 66 -12.32 -19.16 -14.43
N ASP A 67 -11.72 -18.95 -13.24
CA ASP A 67 -12.47 -18.91 -11.98
C ASP A 67 -13.47 -17.74 -11.94
N ILE A 68 -13.03 -16.53 -12.33
CA ILE A 68 -13.91 -15.35 -12.44
C ILE A 68 -15.02 -15.61 -13.47
N GLN A 69 -14.67 -16.16 -14.63
CA GLN A 69 -15.61 -16.52 -15.69
C GLN A 69 -16.67 -17.50 -15.18
N ASN A 70 -16.26 -18.60 -14.54
CA ASN A 70 -17.16 -19.64 -14.07
C ASN A 70 -18.13 -19.15 -12.98
N ARG A 71 -17.66 -18.30 -12.06
CA ARG A 71 -18.53 -17.67 -11.05
C ARG A 71 -19.57 -16.76 -11.69
N LEU A 72 -19.16 -15.97 -12.68
CA LEU A 72 -20.09 -15.12 -13.41
C LEU A 72 -21.11 -15.96 -14.20
N VAL A 73 -20.69 -17.06 -14.83
CA VAL A 73 -21.59 -18.01 -15.50
C VAL A 73 -22.63 -18.56 -14.51
N GLY A 74 -22.19 -19.00 -13.33
CA GLY A 74 -23.09 -19.51 -12.29
C GLY A 74 -24.13 -18.48 -11.84
N ALA A 75 -23.75 -17.21 -11.75
CA ALA A 75 -24.66 -16.13 -11.40
C ALA A 75 -25.64 -15.76 -12.52
N ILE A 76 -25.22 -15.84 -13.78
CA ILE A 76 -26.06 -15.50 -14.93
C ILE A 76 -27.01 -16.65 -15.31
N ALA A 77 -26.64 -17.90 -15.01
CA ALA A 77 -27.46 -19.07 -15.38
C ALA A 77 -28.90 -19.01 -14.83
N THR A 78 -29.16 -18.21 -13.79
CA THR A 78 -30.50 -17.96 -13.24
C THR A 78 -31.31 -16.92 -14.03
N HIS A 79 -30.69 -16.18 -14.95
CA HIS A 79 -31.28 -15.03 -15.66
C HIS A 79 -31.23 -15.12 -17.20
N GLY A 80 -30.49 -16.07 -17.76
CA GLY A 80 -30.35 -16.20 -19.21
C GLY A 80 -29.53 -17.41 -19.64
N THR A 81 -29.41 -17.58 -20.96
CA THR A 81 -28.59 -18.64 -21.55
C THR A 81 -27.18 -18.10 -21.79
N VAL A 82 -26.17 -18.83 -21.30
CA VAL A 82 -24.76 -18.45 -21.43
C VAL A 82 -24.03 -19.46 -22.29
N SER A 83 -23.24 -18.99 -23.25
CA SER A 83 -22.24 -19.82 -23.94
C SER A 83 -20.83 -19.30 -23.65
N VAL A 84 -19.92 -20.25 -23.41
CA VAL A 84 -18.59 -20.02 -22.86
C VAL A 84 -17.53 -20.37 -23.89
N ASN A 85 -16.63 -19.43 -24.21
CA ASN A 85 -15.48 -19.62 -25.11
C ASN A 85 -15.87 -20.20 -26.50
N ARG A 86 -17.03 -19.82 -27.03
CA ARG A 86 -17.56 -20.32 -28.31
C ARG A 86 -17.58 -19.22 -29.38
N LYS A 87 -17.53 -19.64 -30.65
CA LYS A 87 -17.80 -18.73 -31.77
C LYS A 87 -19.24 -18.23 -31.68
N VAL A 88 -19.43 -16.97 -32.03
CA VAL A 88 -20.76 -16.36 -32.05
C VAL A 88 -21.56 -16.94 -33.22
N ARG A 89 -22.69 -17.57 -32.93
CA ARG A 89 -23.54 -18.21 -33.95
C ARG A 89 -24.08 -17.18 -34.94
N GLY A 90 -24.16 -17.57 -36.21
CA GLY A 90 -24.72 -16.74 -37.28
C GLY A 90 -23.78 -15.65 -37.82
N ILE A 91 -22.53 -15.61 -37.36
CA ILE A 91 -21.53 -14.64 -37.84
C ILE A 91 -20.32 -15.41 -38.38
N ALA A 92 -19.84 -15.02 -39.57
CA ALA A 92 -18.63 -15.55 -40.18
C ALA A 92 -17.36 -14.99 -39.51
N SER A 93 -17.21 -15.22 -38.21
CA SER A 93 -16.04 -14.81 -37.43
C SER A 93 -15.48 -15.98 -36.61
N ASN A 94 -14.15 -16.04 -36.53
CA ASN A 94 -13.45 -17.01 -35.70
C ASN A 94 -13.23 -16.54 -34.26
N LEU A 95 -13.64 -15.29 -33.94
CA LEU A 95 -13.52 -14.76 -32.60
C LEU A 95 -14.43 -15.52 -31.63
N ARG A 96 -13.93 -15.71 -30.41
CA ARG A 96 -14.61 -16.41 -29.32
C ARG A 96 -14.57 -15.49 -28.09
N PRO A 97 -15.61 -14.68 -27.86
CA PRO A 97 -15.76 -13.99 -26.58
C PRO A 97 -15.78 -15.01 -25.44
N ASP A 98 -15.32 -14.61 -24.26
CA ASP A 98 -15.37 -15.49 -23.09
C ASP A 98 -16.81 -15.90 -22.77
N LEU A 99 -17.74 -14.94 -22.85
CA LEU A 99 -19.16 -15.14 -22.60
C LEU A 99 -20.00 -14.51 -23.71
N VAL A 100 -20.96 -15.29 -24.23
CA VAL A 100 -22.10 -14.79 -24.99
C VAL A 100 -23.35 -15.09 -24.20
N ILE A 101 -24.05 -14.05 -23.78
CA ILE A 101 -25.19 -14.13 -22.89
C ILE A 101 -26.42 -13.63 -23.63
N ASP A 102 -27.43 -14.47 -23.75
CA ASP A 102 -28.75 -14.07 -24.22
C ASP A 102 -29.70 -13.95 -23.02
N THR A 103 -30.30 -12.78 -22.87
CA THR A 103 -31.22 -12.46 -21.78
C THR A 103 -32.46 -11.73 -22.30
N ARG A 104 -33.52 -11.71 -21.50
CA ARG A 104 -34.68 -10.87 -21.71
C ARG A 104 -34.60 -9.66 -20.79
N GLN A 105 -34.81 -8.48 -21.36
CA GLN A 105 -34.94 -7.25 -20.60
C GLN A 105 -36.33 -7.16 -19.96
N PRO A 106 -36.53 -6.28 -18.96
CA PRO A 106 -37.83 -6.11 -18.29
C PRO A 106 -39.00 -5.77 -19.23
N ASP A 107 -38.71 -5.12 -20.36
CA ASP A 107 -39.68 -4.81 -21.42
C ASP A 107 -40.02 -6.00 -22.33
N GLY A 108 -39.47 -7.19 -22.03
CA GLY A 108 -39.66 -8.42 -22.79
C GLY A 108 -38.75 -8.58 -24.00
N SER A 109 -37.99 -7.53 -24.37
CA SER A 109 -37.07 -7.55 -25.51
C SER A 109 -35.87 -8.48 -25.27
N ARG A 110 -35.36 -9.08 -26.35
CA ARG A 110 -34.15 -9.91 -26.29
C ARG A 110 -32.91 -9.04 -26.41
N SER A 111 -31.96 -9.27 -25.51
CA SER A 111 -30.64 -8.62 -25.55
C SER A 111 -29.54 -9.67 -25.49
N ARG A 112 -28.46 -9.41 -26.25
CA ARG A 112 -27.26 -10.23 -26.28
C ARG A 112 -26.05 -9.44 -25.77
N PHE A 113 -25.28 -10.03 -24.87
CA PHE A 113 -24.04 -9.44 -24.38
C PHE A 113 -22.85 -10.33 -24.78
N LEU A 114 -21.83 -9.71 -25.36
CA LEU A 114 -20.52 -10.31 -25.63
C LEU A 114 -19.56 -9.76 -24.57
N ILE A 115 -19.22 -10.57 -23.57
CA ILE A 115 -18.40 -10.15 -22.43
C ILE A 115 -17.09 -10.94 -22.43
N ASP A 116 -15.97 -10.23 -22.42
CA ASP A 116 -14.65 -10.80 -22.10
C ASP A 116 -14.30 -10.50 -20.64
N VAL A 117 -13.82 -11.50 -19.91
CA VAL A 117 -13.19 -11.30 -18.60
C VAL A 117 -11.78 -10.79 -18.86
N THR A 118 -11.34 -9.78 -18.11
CA THR A 118 -9.99 -9.25 -18.27
C THR A 118 -9.41 -8.82 -16.94
N ILE A 119 -8.16 -9.21 -16.73
CA ILE A 119 -7.45 -9.02 -15.47
C ILE A 119 -6.23 -8.13 -15.74
N PRO A 120 -6.38 -6.80 -15.85
CA PRO A 120 -5.27 -5.90 -16.08
C PRO A 120 -4.48 -5.64 -14.79
N MET A 121 -3.20 -5.31 -14.91
CA MET A 121 -2.39 -4.88 -13.77
C MET A 121 -2.86 -3.51 -13.28
N GLU A 122 -3.14 -3.40 -11.99
CA GLU A 122 -3.49 -2.15 -11.32
C GLU A 122 -2.24 -1.43 -10.77
N HIS A 123 -2.34 -0.11 -10.61
CA HIS A 123 -1.27 0.73 -10.08
C HIS A 123 -1.57 1.06 -8.62
N VAL A 124 -1.04 0.26 -7.69
CA VAL A 124 -1.26 0.42 -6.25
C VAL A 124 -0.92 1.83 -5.79
N GLY A 125 -1.82 2.48 -5.07
CA GLY A 125 -1.65 3.85 -4.57
C GLY A 125 -1.95 4.95 -5.58
N ASP A 126 -2.21 4.62 -6.85
CA ASP A 126 -2.60 5.58 -7.90
C ASP A 126 -3.91 5.14 -8.56
N ALA A 127 -5.03 5.62 -8.00
CA ALA A 127 -6.36 5.32 -8.49
C ALA A 127 -6.58 5.80 -9.94
N ARG A 128 -5.96 6.93 -10.33
CA ARG A 128 -6.09 7.49 -11.67
C ARG A 128 -5.42 6.62 -12.71
N ARG A 129 -4.19 6.17 -12.46
CA ARG A 129 -3.49 5.25 -13.37
C ARG A 129 -4.16 3.89 -13.42
N THR A 130 -4.68 3.41 -12.28
CA THR A 130 -5.46 2.17 -12.23
C THR A 130 -6.70 2.27 -13.13
N GLN A 131 -7.50 3.34 -12.99
CA GLN A 131 -8.67 3.53 -13.85
C GLN A 131 -8.27 3.66 -15.33
N ALA A 132 -7.21 4.39 -15.64
CA ALA A 132 -6.73 4.49 -17.02
C ALA A 132 -6.30 3.13 -17.61
N ALA A 133 -5.73 2.23 -16.80
CA ALA A 133 -5.42 0.87 -17.23
C ALA A 133 -6.69 0.04 -17.49
N PHE A 134 -7.71 0.18 -16.64
CA PHE A 134 -9.00 -0.49 -16.79
C PHE A 134 -9.76 0.00 -18.02
N ASP A 135 -9.81 1.32 -18.23
CA ASP A 135 -10.48 1.93 -19.38
C ASP A 135 -9.84 1.48 -20.69
N ARG A 136 -8.50 1.43 -20.75
CA ARG A 136 -7.78 0.90 -21.93
C ARG A 136 -8.13 -0.57 -22.16
N ALA A 137 -8.08 -1.40 -21.13
CA ALA A 137 -8.39 -2.84 -21.25
C ALA A 137 -9.82 -3.06 -21.75
N ARG A 138 -10.80 -2.35 -21.17
CA ARG A 138 -12.20 -2.39 -21.59
C ARG A 138 -12.39 -1.89 -23.02
N HIS A 139 -11.77 -0.76 -23.38
CA HIS A 139 -11.81 -0.20 -24.72
C HIS A 139 -11.31 -1.21 -25.77
N TRP A 140 -10.17 -1.86 -25.53
CA TRP A 140 -9.64 -2.89 -26.43
C TRP A 140 -10.61 -4.03 -26.67
N LYS A 141 -11.34 -4.50 -25.65
CA LYS A 141 -12.36 -5.55 -25.82
C LYS A 141 -13.57 -5.07 -26.60
N ARG A 142 -14.03 -3.84 -26.34
CA ARG A 142 -15.12 -3.21 -27.10
C ARG A 142 -14.76 -3.05 -28.57
N VAL A 143 -13.54 -2.61 -28.89
CA VAL A 143 -13.05 -2.53 -30.28
C VAL A 143 -12.96 -3.90 -30.92
N LYS A 144 -12.41 -4.90 -30.21
CA LYS A 144 -12.24 -6.27 -30.71
C LYS A 144 -13.56 -6.93 -31.10
N TYR A 145 -14.59 -6.83 -30.26
CA TYR A 145 -15.88 -7.50 -30.48
C TYR A 145 -16.99 -6.58 -31.00
N GLY A 146 -16.72 -5.27 -31.09
CA GLY A 146 -17.65 -4.25 -31.59
C GLY A 146 -18.23 -4.57 -32.97
N PRO A 147 -17.42 -4.97 -33.96
CA PRO A 147 -17.94 -5.36 -35.28
C PRO A 147 -18.96 -6.51 -35.22
N ILE A 148 -18.73 -7.50 -34.35
CA ILE A 148 -19.66 -8.63 -34.17
C ILE A 148 -20.96 -8.16 -33.50
N ALA A 149 -20.85 -7.30 -32.47
CA ALA A 149 -22.01 -6.73 -31.81
C ALA A 149 -22.85 -5.87 -32.77
N LEU A 150 -22.20 -5.09 -33.65
CA LEU A 150 -22.88 -4.28 -34.66
C LEU A 150 -23.65 -5.15 -35.66
N LEU A 151 -23.03 -6.20 -36.19
CA LEU A 151 -23.70 -7.12 -37.13
C LEU A 151 -24.92 -7.80 -36.51
N LEU A 152 -24.82 -8.26 -35.27
CA LEU A 152 -25.94 -8.89 -34.56
C LEU A 152 -27.05 -7.90 -34.18
N SER A 153 -26.70 -6.62 -34.03
CA SER A 153 -27.65 -5.55 -33.66
C SER A 153 -28.77 -5.32 -34.68
N ALA A 154 -28.61 -5.81 -35.92
CA ALA A 154 -29.66 -5.82 -36.92
C ALA A 154 -30.87 -6.71 -36.54
N SER A 155 -30.67 -7.71 -35.67
CA SER A 155 -31.70 -8.71 -35.31
C SER A 155 -32.11 -8.68 -33.84
N GLN A 156 -31.22 -8.22 -32.95
CA GLN A 156 -31.48 -8.11 -31.51
C GLN A 156 -30.48 -7.16 -30.89
N ARG A 157 -30.87 -6.46 -29.81
CA ARG A 157 -29.98 -5.51 -29.12
C ARG A 157 -28.71 -6.21 -28.64
N THR A 158 -27.57 -5.91 -29.24
CA THR A 158 -26.31 -6.60 -28.93
C THR A 158 -25.24 -5.61 -28.45
N ARG A 159 -24.56 -5.94 -27.35
CA ARG A 159 -23.48 -5.11 -26.79
C ARG A 159 -22.22 -5.92 -26.55
N ALA A 160 -21.08 -5.38 -26.96
CA ALA A 160 -19.76 -5.87 -26.53
C ALA A 160 -19.27 -5.07 -25.32
N ASP A 161 -18.78 -5.76 -24.29
CA ASP A 161 -18.14 -5.12 -23.14
C ASP A 161 -17.11 -6.06 -22.48
N ALA A 162 -16.50 -5.59 -21.38
CA ALA A 162 -15.61 -6.39 -20.57
C ALA A 162 -16.08 -6.46 -19.11
N LEU A 163 -15.69 -7.53 -18.41
CA LEU A 163 -15.70 -7.59 -16.96
C LEU A 163 -14.26 -7.43 -16.47
N ILE A 164 -13.95 -6.33 -15.79
CA ILE A 164 -12.59 -5.97 -15.39
C ILE A 164 -12.40 -6.19 -13.90
N VAL A 165 -11.46 -7.06 -13.53
CA VAL A 165 -11.01 -7.24 -12.14
C VAL A 165 -9.51 -7.12 -12.14
N GLY A 166 -8.95 -6.12 -11.46
CA GLY A 166 -7.51 -5.90 -11.45
C GLY A 166 -6.73 -7.07 -10.85
N SER A 167 -5.47 -7.24 -11.27
CA SER A 167 -4.60 -8.32 -10.81
C SER A 167 -4.35 -8.33 -9.31
N LEU A 168 -4.61 -7.23 -8.59
CA LEU A 168 -4.49 -7.16 -7.12
C LEU A 168 -5.84 -6.92 -6.42
N ASP A 169 -6.95 -7.19 -7.11
CA ASP A 169 -8.35 -7.14 -6.66
C ASP A 169 -9.08 -5.81 -6.69
N THR A 170 -8.58 -4.84 -7.45
CA THR A 170 -9.37 -3.62 -7.66
C THR A 170 -10.54 -3.91 -8.60
N TRP A 171 -11.74 -3.59 -8.14
CA TRP A 171 -12.97 -3.67 -8.93
C TRP A 171 -13.09 -2.44 -9.83
N ASP A 172 -13.36 -2.64 -11.13
CA ASP A 172 -13.71 -1.54 -12.03
C ASP A 172 -15.16 -1.10 -11.80
N PRO A 173 -15.43 0.15 -11.42
CA PRO A 173 -16.80 0.66 -11.24
C PRO A 173 -17.69 0.49 -12.48
N HIS A 174 -17.10 0.44 -13.68
CA HIS A 174 -17.86 0.24 -14.93
C HIS A 174 -18.37 -1.20 -15.12
N ASN A 175 -18.04 -2.14 -14.23
CA ASN A 175 -18.70 -3.43 -14.19
C ASN A 175 -20.16 -3.33 -13.73
N ASP A 176 -20.46 -2.41 -12.81
CA ASP A 176 -21.78 -2.35 -12.16
C ASP A 176 -22.90 -2.13 -13.19
N PRO A 177 -22.81 -1.16 -14.13
CA PRO A 177 -23.86 -0.97 -15.13
C PRO A 177 -24.00 -2.16 -16.09
N VAL A 178 -22.92 -2.90 -16.36
CA VAL A 178 -22.97 -4.09 -17.22
C VAL A 178 -23.73 -5.21 -16.51
N LEU A 179 -23.43 -5.44 -15.24
CA LEU A 179 -24.10 -6.47 -14.44
C LEU A 179 -25.57 -6.12 -14.13
N GLN A 180 -25.90 -4.84 -13.94
CA GLN A 180 -27.29 -4.39 -13.84
C GLN A 180 -28.08 -4.70 -15.11
N GLN A 181 -27.51 -4.46 -16.29
CA GLN A 181 -28.15 -4.78 -17.58
C GLN A 181 -28.35 -6.29 -17.80
N LEU A 182 -27.62 -7.13 -17.06
CA LEU A 182 -27.81 -8.58 -17.00
C LEU A 182 -28.83 -9.02 -15.95
N GLY A 183 -29.45 -8.09 -15.22
CA GLY A 183 -30.41 -8.37 -14.15
C GLY A 183 -29.78 -8.82 -12.83
N LEU A 184 -28.48 -8.56 -12.62
CA LEU A 184 -27.72 -9.00 -11.44
C LEU A 184 -27.58 -7.92 -10.36
N GLU A 185 -28.40 -6.88 -10.40
CA GLU A 185 -28.34 -5.73 -9.49
C GLU A 185 -28.41 -6.11 -8.00
N THR A 186 -29.26 -7.06 -7.65
CA THR A 186 -29.43 -7.54 -6.26
C THR A 186 -28.27 -8.39 -5.77
N MET A 187 -27.50 -8.97 -6.70
CA MET A 187 -26.34 -9.82 -6.44
C MET A 187 -25.01 -9.07 -6.56
N LEU A 188 -25.03 -7.79 -6.98
CA LEU A 188 -23.84 -6.99 -7.21
C LEU A 188 -22.86 -6.99 -6.04
N PRO A 189 -23.27 -6.73 -4.77
CA PRO A 189 -22.35 -6.76 -3.65
C PRO A 189 -21.68 -8.13 -3.47
N GLN A 190 -22.45 -9.21 -3.60
CA GLN A 190 -21.98 -10.59 -3.46
C GLN A 190 -21.04 -10.97 -4.60
N LEU A 191 -21.33 -10.55 -5.83
CA LEU A 191 -20.48 -10.81 -7.00
C LEU A 191 -19.20 -10.00 -6.94
N ARG A 192 -19.29 -8.70 -6.65
CA ARG A 192 -18.10 -7.85 -6.45
C ARG A 192 -17.18 -8.44 -5.38
N HIS A 193 -17.77 -8.94 -4.30
CA HIS A 193 -17.02 -9.69 -3.30
C HIS A 193 -16.45 -10.96 -3.96
N ALA A 194 -17.28 -11.93 -4.34
CA ALA A 194 -16.87 -13.26 -4.81
C ALA A 194 -15.94 -13.30 -6.04
N LEU A 195 -15.85 -12.24 -6.84
CA LEU A 195 -14.97 -12.16 -8.01
C LEU A 195 -13.59 -11.53 -7.68
N CYS A 196 -13.46 -10.84 -6.55
CA CYS A 196 -12.19 -10.32 -6.04
C CYS A 196 -11.54 -11.34 -5.07
N LEU A 197 -10.21 -11.53 -5.10
CA LEU A 197 -9.54 -12.56 -4.28
C LEU A 197 -9.64 -12.30 -2.76
N ARG A 198 -9.67 -11.03 -2.33
CA ARG A 198 -9.84 -10.60 -0.92
C ARG A 198 -11.11 -11.15 -0.25
N ALA A 199 -12.11 -11.50 -1.05
CA ALA A 199 -13.36 -12.09 -0.61
C ALA A 199 -13.35 -13.62 -0.53
N LEU A 200 -12.38 -14.27 -1.17
CA LEU A 200 -12.31 -15.73 -1.30
C LEU A 200 -11.78 -16.36 -0.01
N THR A 201 -12.44 -16.11 1.12
CA THR A 201 -12.14 -16.75 2.41
C THR A 201 -12.92 -18.05 2.57
N GLY A 202 -12.74 -18.99 1.65
CA GLY A 202 -13.28 -20.36 1.80
C GLY A 202 -14.80 -20.50 1.86
N VAL A 203 -15.57 -19.44 1.57
CA VAL A 203 -17.04 -19.50 1.54
C VAL A 203 -17.49 -20.07 0.19
N PRO A 204 -18.17 -21.23 0.13
CA PRO A 204 -18.82 -21.68 -1.09
C PRO A 204 -19.90 -20.67 -1.50
N PHE A 205 -19.94 -20.34 -2.79
CA PHE A 205 -20.99 -19.52 -3.37
C PHE A 205 -22.31 -20.29 -3.29
N LEU A 206 -23.19 -19.91 -2.37
CA LEU A 206 -24.56 -20.39 -2.33
C LEU A 206 -25.42 -19.45 -3.19
N PRO A 207 -26.15 -19.94 -4.21
CA PRO A 207 -27.11 -19.11 -4.92
C PRO A 207 -28.18 -18.61 -3.92
N PRO A 208 -28.78 -17.44 -4.15
CA PRO A 208 -29.91 -16.99 -3.34
C PRO A 208 -31.04 -18.03 -3.43
N PRO A 209 -31.80 -18.27 -2.34
CA PRO A 209 -32.99 -19.11 -2.41
C PRO A 209 -33.97 -18.52 -3.45
N PRO A 210 -34.74 -19.36 -4.17
CA PRO A 210 -35.72 -18.89 -5.14
C PRO A 210 -36.70 -17.90 -4.48
N ALA A 211 -37.09 -16.87 -5.24
CA ALA A 211 -37.98 -15.81 -4.76
C ALA A 211 -39.29 -16.40 -4.20
N PRO A 212 -39.77 -15.94 -3.03
CA PRO A 212 -40.96 -16.49 -2.42
C PRO A 212 -42.20 -15.92 -3.12
N TRP A 213 -42.84 -16.72 -3.97
CA TRP A 213 -44.24 -16.52 -4.34
C TRP A 213 -45.11 -17.39 -3.43
N THR A 214 -45.75 -16.76 -2.45
CA THR A 214 -47.22 -16.71 -2.22
C THR A 214 -47.52 -16.41 -0.77
N GLN A 215 -48.58 -15.64 -0.60
CA GLN A 215 -49.00 -14.91 0.59
C GLN A 215 -49.44 -15.84 1.73
N ASN A 216 -49.39 -15.26 2.94
CA ASN A 216 -50.04 -15.65 4.21
C ASN A 216 -49.15 -16.33 5.27
N GLY A 217 -48.60 -15.49 6.17
CA GLY A 217 -47.97 -15.90 7.43
C GLY A 217 -47.38 -14.69 8.17
N PRO A 218 -47.45 -14.62 9.52
CA PRO A 218 -47.46 -13.35 10.25
C PRO A 218 -46.11 -12.64 10.28
N ARG A 219 -46.18 -11.31 10.24
CA ARG A 219 -45.05 -10.38 10.25
C ARG A 219 -44.26 -10.53 11.56
N LEU A 220 -43.03 -11.03 11.46
CA LEU A 220 -41.97 -10.73 12.42
C LEU A 220 -40.99 -9.75 11.77
N SER A 221 -40.77 -8.63 12.46
CA SER A 221 -39.97 -7.50 12.00
C SER A 221 -38.52 -7.93 11.68
N LYS A 222 -38.17 -7.82 10.40
CA LYS A 222 -36.83 -8.02 9.87
C LYS A 222 -36.02 -6.73 10.00
N THR A 223 -35.20 -6.60 11.04
CA THR A 223 -34.02 -5.73 11.03
C THR A 223 -32.79 -6.60 10.85
N TRP A 224 -32.43 -6.87 9.60
CA TRP A 224 -31.15 -7.49 9.25
C TRP A 224 -30.11 -6.38 9.15
N PHE A 225 -29.30 -6.24 10.19
CA PHE A 225 -28.12 -5.38 10.17
C PHE A 225 -26.98 -6.12 9.45
N THR A 226 -26.60 -5.63 8.28
CA THR A 226 -25.42 -6.08 7.53
C THR A 226 -24.16 -5.53 8.20
N LEU A 227 -23.43 -6.39 8.91
CA LEU A 227 -22.06 -6.10 9.35
C LEU A 227 -21.13 -6.09 8.12
N SER A 228 -20.64 -4.91 7.75
CA SER A 228 -19.67 -4.74 6.67
C SER A 228 -18.26 -4.61 7.27
N PHE A 229 -17.43 -5.64 7.10
CA PHE A 229 -16.01 -5.62 7.47
C PHE A 229 -15.21 -4.88 6.39
N SER A 230 -14.73 -3.68 6.70
CA SER A 230 -13.76 -2.97 5.86
C SER A 230 -12.34 -3.46 6.19
N THR A 231 -11.94 -4.57 5.59
CA THR A 231 -10.54 -5.05 5.65
C THR A 231 -9.72 -4.38 4.57
N SER A 232 -8.94 -3.37 4.95
CA SER A 232 -7.78 -2.96 4.18
C SER A 232 -6.52 -3.25 4.99
N ILE A 233 -5.52 -3.77 4.26
CA ILE A 233 -4.14 -4.11 4.63
C ILE A 233 -3.94 -5.55 5.11
N THR A 234 -2.96 -6.15 4.44
CA THR A 234 -2.58 -7.53 4.19
C THR A 234 -1.78 -8.16 5.32
N GLY A 235 -2.06 -9.43 5.59
CA GLY A 235 -1.34 -10.26 6.55
C GLY A 235 -2.34 -11.25 7.16
N LEU A 236 -1.91 -12.47 7.49
CA LEU A 236 -2.59 -13.21 8.55
C LEU A 236 -2.74 -12.21 9.68
N VAL A 237 -3.98 -11.80 9.95
CA VAL A 237 -4.25 -10.99 11.11
C VAL A 237 -3.76 -11.86 12.25
N LEU A 238 -2.59 -11.53 12.81
CA LEU A 238 -2.06 -12.23 13.97
C LEU A 238 -3.22 -12.35 14.95
N HIS A 239 -3.38 -13.51 15.58
CA HIS A 239 -4.52 -13.77 16.45
C HIS A 239 -4.76 -12.57 17.40
N GLU A 240 -3.69 -11.93 17.87
CA GLU A 240 -3.76 -10.70 18.64
C GLU A 240 -4.41 -9.53 17.90
N THR A 241 -4.01 -9.20 16.67
CA THR A 241 -4.64 -8.13 15.87
C THR A 241 -6.12 -8.43 15.58
N PHE A 242 -6.50 -9.71 15.41
CA PHE A 242 -7.87 -10.10 15.12
C PHE A 242 -8.73 -9.91 16.37
N VAL A 243 -8.24 -10.43 17.49
CA VAL A 243 -8.85 -10.28 18.81
C VAL A 243 -9.00 -8.81 19.16
N ILE A 244 -7.97 -7.99 18.94
CA ILE A 244 -8.04 -6.55 19.25
C ILE A 244 -9.04 -5.83 18.32
N ARG A 245 -9.05 -6.10 17.01
CA ARG A 245 -10.05 -5.53 16.09
C ARG A 245 -11.48 -5.95 16.46
N LEU A 246 -11.67 -7.21 16.87
CA LEU A 246 -12.95 -7.73 17.35
C LEU A 246 -13.38 -6.98 18.63
N PHE A 247 -12.49 -6.85 19.61
CA PHE A 247 -12.76 -6.07 20.82
C PHE A 247 -13.06 -4.60 20.51
N GLN A 248 -12.41 -4.01 19.50
CA GLN A 248 -12.67 -2.63 19.09
C GLN A 248 -14.08 -2.46 18.57
N GLN A 249 -14.53 -3.40 17.73
CA GLN A 249 -15.91 -3.41 17.26
C GLN A 249 -16.91 -3.66 18.40
N ILE A 250 -16.61 -4.60 19.30
CA ILE A 250 -17.42 -4.82 20.51
C ILE A 250 -17.51 -3.54 21.34
N SER A 251 -16.41 -2.81 21.52
CA SER A 251 -16.37 -1.57 22.30
C SER A 251 -17.20 -0.46 21.65
N VAL A 252 -17.16 -0.34 20.32
CA VAL A 252 -18.01 0.60 19.57
C VAL A 252 -19.49 0.24 19.74
N VAL A 253 -19.84 -1.05 19.63
CA VAL A 253 -21.22 -1.54 19.81
C VAL A 253 -21.71 -1.29 21.23
N LEU A 254 -20.86 -1.55 22.23
CA LEU A 254 -21.18 -1.39 23.66
C LEU A 254 -21.03 0.06 24.14
N ARG A 255 -20.60 0.99 23.28
CA ARG A 255 -20.21 2.37 23.65
C ARG A 255 -19.24 2.43 24.83
N SER A 256 -18.40 1.40 24.98
CA SER A 256 -17.38 1.34 26.01
C SER A 256 -16.13 2.10 25.54
N PRO A 257 -15.53 2.94 26.37
CA PRO A 257 -14.28 3.62 26.01
C PRO A 257 -13.19 2.59 25.76
N TRP A 258 -12.52 2.72 24.61
CA TRP A 258 -11.49 1.79 24.15
C TRP A 258 -10.33 1.62 25.14
N ARG A 259 -10.08 2.66 25.95
CA ARG A 259 -9.11 2.66 27.04
C ARG A 259 -9.29 1.50 28.02
N GLY A 260 -10.53 1.16 28.39
CA GLY A 260 -10.79 0.05 29.32
C GLY A 260 -10.35 -1.31 28.75
N VAL A 261 -10.41 -1.48 27.44
CA VAL A 261 -9.92 -2.70 26.77
C VAL A 261 -8.40 -2.70 26.70
N LEU A 262 -7.77 -1.58 26.32
CA LEU A 262 -6.31 -1.51 26.24
C LEU A 262 -5.64 -1.65 27.60
N ASP A 263 -6.25 -1.14 28.67
CA ASP A 263 -5.73 -1.27 30.04
C ASP A 263 -5.71 -2.75 30.51
N THR A 264 -6.58 -3.61 29.96
CA THR A 264 -6.53 -5.06 30.23
C THR A 264 -5.42 -5.78 29.45
N THR A 265 -5.04 -5.27 28.28
CA THR A 265 -3.86 -5.74 27.55
C THR A 265 -2.62 -5.10 28.17
N ARG A 266 -2.08 -5.73 29.23
CA ARG A 266 -0.94 -5.30 30.09
C ARG A 266 0.37 -4.84 29.40
N HIS A 267 0.41 -4.67 28.08
CA HIS A 267 1.63 -4.55 27.29
C HIS A 267 1.88 -3.15 26.68
N GLY A 268 1.08 -2.13 27.04
CA GLY A 268 1.32 -0.75 26.61
C GLY A 268 1.39 -0.61 25.08
N SER A 269 0.48 -1.29 24.38
CA SER A 269 0.40 -1.28 22.92
C SER A 269 0.09 0.12 22.39
N ILE A 270 0.78 0.51 21.34
CA ILE A 270 0.61 1.77 20.63
C ILE A 270 -0.28 1.53 19.41
N LEU A 271 -1.33 2.33 19.25
CA LEU A 271 -2.20 2.32 18.08
C LEU A 271 -1.70 3.36 17.08
N LEU A 272 -1.25 2.92 15.91
CA LEU A 272 -0.86 3.82 14.84
C LEU A 272 -2.05 4.08 13.91
N ASN A 273 -2.51 5.33 13.86
CA ASN A 273 -3.59 5.71 12.96
C ASN A 273 -3.10 5.89 11.51
N LYS A 274 -4.02 6.00 10.55
CA LYS A 274 -3.69 6.17 9.12
C LYS A 274 -2.81 7.39 8.81
N HIS A 275 -2.86 8.44 9.62
CA HIS A 275 -1.99 9.60 9.43
C HIS A 275 -0.55 9.28 9.87
N LEU A 276 -0.36 8.58 11.00
CA LEU A 276 0.94 8.12 11.47
C LEU A 276 1.57 7.10 10.51
N HIS A 277 0.79 6.17 9.95
CA HIS A 277 1.30 5.26 8.91
C HIS A 277 1.82 6.01 7.68
N ARG A 278 1.15 7.09 7.27
CA ARG A 278 1.59 7.93 6.14
C ARG A 278 2.89 8.66 6.45
N LEU A 279 3.00 9.29 7.63
CA LEU A 279 4.24 9.94 8.06
C LEU A 279 5.40 8.95 8.17
N LEU A 280 5.15 7.76 8.74
CA LEU A 280 6.17 6.71 8.86
C LEU A 280 6.66 6.24 7.48
N TYR A 281 5.74 6.07 6.52
CA TYR A 281 6.07 5.75 5.14
C TYR A 281 6.88 6.86 4.45
N GLU A 282 6.53 8.13 4.70
CA GLU A 282 7.25 9.30 4.17
C GLU A 282 8.69 9.33 4.71
N ILE A 283 8.88 9.19 6.02
CA ILE A 283 10.22 9.10 6.64
C ILE A 283 11.02 7.95 6.01
N TRP A 284 10.38 6.79 5.83
CA TRP A 284 11.05 5.63 5.25
C TRP A 284 11.45 5.85 3.80
N GLU A 285 10.63 6.55 3.01
CA GLU A 285 10.96 6.90 1.61
C GLU A 285 12.07 7.92 1.49
N HIS A 286 12.08 8.90 2.39
CA HIS A 286 13.12 9.92 2.47
C HIS A 286 14.39 9.42 3.18
N ARG A 287 14.59 8.11 3.32
CA ARG A 287 15.86 7.59 3.83
C ARG A 287 17.00 7.90 2.87
N VAL A 288 18.15 8.32 3.40
CA VAL A 288 19.39 8.40 2.60
C VAL A 288 19.69 6.99 2.06
N HIS A 289 20.40 6.86 0.94
CA HIS A 289 20.85 5.59 0.35
C HIS A 289 21.78 4.74 1.26
N HIS A 290 21.60 4.76 2.57
CA HIS A 290 22.20 3.84 3.50
C HIS A 290 21.71 2.42 3.23
N ASN A 291 22.65 1.48 3.29
CA ASN A 291 22.35 0.06 3.36
C ASN A 291 21.60 -0.21 4.65
N VAL A 292 20.27 -0.26 4.57
CA VAL A 292 19.41 -0.65 5.68
C VAL A 292 19.59 -2.14 5.91
N SER A 293 19.87 -2.55 7.14
CA SER A 293 20.01 -3.98 7.45
C SER A 293 18.67 -4.70 7.29
N LEU A 294 18.72 -6.02 7.09
CA LEU A 294 17.51 -6.84 7.02
C LEU A 294 16.67 -6.70 8.30
N ASP A 295 17.32 -6.61 9.46
CA ASP A 295 16.66 -6.43 10.76
C ASP A 295 15.93 -5.09 10.88
N GLU A 296 16.50 -4.01 10.34
CA GLU A 296 15.85 -2.71 10.30
C GLU A 296 14.64 -2.70 9.38
N THR A 297 14.76 -3.35 8.22
CA THR A 297 13.65 -3.53 7.28
C THR A 297 12.53 -4.33 7.94
N ASN A 298 12.87 -5.46 8.58
CA ASN A 298 11.92 -6.29 9.34
C ASN A 298 11.28 -5.53 10.50
N CYS A 299 12.03 -4.65 11.17
CA CYS A 299 11.49 -3.79 12.23
C CYS A 299 10.43 -2.83 11.67
N TYR A 300 10.73 -2.13 10.57
CA TYR A 300 9.78 -1.24 9.90
C TYR A 300 8.54 -1.98 9.40
N GLU A 301 8.71 -3.11 8.70
CA GLU A 301 7.61 -3.90 8.17
C GLU A 301 6.71 -4.44 9.28
N ARG A 302 7.29 -4.83 10.42
CA ARG A 302 6.52 -5.28 11.60
C ARG A 302 5.64 -4.17 12.16
N VAL A 303 6.15 -2.93 12.23
CA VAL A 303 5.37 -1.78 12.68
C VAL A 303 4.29 -1.42 11.65
N MET A 304 4.63 -1.42 10.36
CA MET A 304 3.69 -1.05 9.29
C MET A 304 2.60 -2.10 9.03
N GLY A 305 2.89 -3.37 9.30
CA GLY A 305 1.97 -4.51 9.12
C GLY A 305 1.01 -4.73 10.28
N ARG A 306 1.10 -3.95 11.36
CA ARG A 306 0.26 -4.09 12.56
C ARG A 306 -0.44 -2.77 12.86
N ASP A 307 -1.71 -2.84 13.28
CA ASP A 307 -2.38 -1.65 13.84
C ASP A 307 -1.88 -1.36 15.26
N TYR A 308 -1.47 -2.42 15.98
CA TYR A 308 -1.01 -2.38 17.37
C TYR A 308 0.44 -2.82 17.46
N VAL A 309 1.26 -1.95 18.05
CA VAL A 309 2.71 -2.13 18.07
C VAL A 309 3.19 -2.08 19.52
N ARG A 310 4.10 -2.99 19.89
CA ARG A 310 4.69 -2.99 21.24
C ARG A 310 5.58 -1.75 21.40
N GLN A 311 5.60 -1.16 22.59
CA GLN A 311 6.47 -0.01 22.87
C GLN A 311 7.94 -0.30 22.56
N SER A 312 8.42 -1.52 22.85
CA SER A 312 9.78 -1.96 22.54
C SER A 312 10.08 -1.95 21.03
N ASP A 313 9.10 -2.32 20.20
CA ASP A 313 9.25 -2.30 18.74
C ASP A 313 9.30 -0.85 18.24
N VAL A 314 8.50 0.05 18.82
CA VAL A 314 8.54 1.48 18.48
C VAL A 314 9.83 2.16 18.94
N LEU A 315 10.38 1.77 20.10
CA LEU A 315 11.69 2.26 20.56
C LEU A 315 12.83 1.83 19.62
N LYS A 316 12.82 0.57 19.19
CA LYS A 316 13.75 0.08 18.17
C LYS A 316 13.59 0.83 16.86
N LEU A 317 12.34 1.00 16.41
CA LEU A 317 12.03 1.78 15.21
C LEU A 317 12.52 3.22 15.33
N ALA A 318 12.34 3.90 16.46
CA ALA A 318 12.83 5.26 16.67
C ALA A 318 14.35 5.36 16.43
N GLY A 319 15.13 4.42 16.96
CA GLY A 319 16.57 4.35 16.73
C GLY A 319 16.95 4.02 15.28
N THR A 320 16.16 3.17 14.60
CA THR A 320 16.33 2.91 13.17
C THR A 320 16.07 4.17 12.35
N LEU A 321 14.93 4.83 12.55
CA LEU A 321 14.52 6.03 11.81
C LEU A 321 15.49 7.20 12.03
N GLU A 322 15.99 7.38 13.24
CA GLU A 322 17.00 8.40 13.58
C GLU A 322 18.28 8.24 12.75
N ARG A 323 18.67 7.01 12.45
CA ARG A 323 19.86 6.71 11.66
C ARG A 323 19.63 6.77 10.15
N VAL A 324 18.45 6.38 9.68
CA VAL A 324 18.18 6.28 8.23
C VAL A 324 17.55 7.54 7.63
N SER A 325 16.85 8.36 8.43
CA SER A 325 16.14 9.53 7.93
C SER A 325 17.10 10.61 7.44
N SER A 326 16.91 11.09 6.21
CA SER A 326 17.61 12.30 5.73
C SER A 326 17.04 13.59 6.31
N GLU A 327 15.81 13.54 6.83
CA GLU A 327 15.06 14.69 7.31
C GLU A 327 14.62 14.47 8.77
N PRO A 328 15.40 14.94 9.76
CA PRO A 328 15.07 14.82 11.18
C PRO A 328 13.72 15.45 11.55
N LYS A 329 13.30 16.48 10.82
CA LYS A 329 12.03 17.19 11.00
C LYS A 329 10.81 16.27 10.86
N LEU A 330 10.83 15.33 9.92
CA LEU A 330 9.75 14.36 9.75
C LEU A 330 9.67 13.40 10.96
N LEU A 331 10.83 13.03 11.52
CA LEU A 331 10.91 12.17 12.70
C LEU A 331 10.33 12.87 13.94
N TRP A 332 10.73 14.13 14.17
CA TRP A 332 10.19 14.94 15.25
C TRP A 332 8.69 15.17 15.10
N ARG A 333 8.22 15.38 13.87
CA ARG A 333 6.80 15.45 13.55
C ARG A 333 6.09 14.14 13.90
N PHE A 334 6.58 12.98 13.48
CA PHE A 334 5.93 11.70 13.76
C PHE A 334 5.76 11.44 15.27
N PHE A 335 6.84 11.62 16.04
CA PHE A 335 6.81 11.44 17.50
C PHE A 335 6.13 12.60 18.25
N GLY A 336 5.87 13.73 17.60
CA GLY A 336 5.35 14.93 18.24
C GLY A 336 6.29 15.40 19.33
N VAL A 337 7.56 15.61 18.97
CA VAL A 337 8.60 16.13 19.84
C VAL A 337 8.28 17.60 20.17
N ASP A 338 8.44 18.03 21.41
CA ASP A 338 8.13 19.40 21.85
C ASP A 338 9.34 20.15 22.44
N GLY A 339 10.51 19.51 22.45
CA GLY A 339 11.75 20.05 23.02
C GLY A 339 11.86 19.99 24.55
N TYR A 340 10.78 19.79 25.32
CA TYR A 340 10.85 19.76 26.79
C TYR A 340 11.64 18.56 27.35
N LEU A 341 11.66 17.44 26.62
CA LEU A 341 12.46 16.25 26.95
C LEU A 341 13.78 16.19 26.17
N GLY A 342 14.07 17.18 25.32
CA GLY A 342 15.21 17.22 24.39
C GLY A 342 14.79 16.88 22.96
N SER A 343 15.76 16.61 22.10
CA SER A 343 15.53 16.29 20.68
C SER A 343 15.41 14.79 20.37
N ASP A 344 15.76 13.91 21.33
CA ASP A 344 15.75 12.45 21.17
C ASP A 344 14.31 11.91 21.07
N PRO A 345 13.89 11.38 19.91
CA PRO A 345 12.53 10.87 19.69
C PRO A 345 12.16 9.68 20.59
N LYS A 346 13.14 8.92 21.10
CA LYS A 346 12.89 7.77 22.00
C LYS A 346 12.21 8.22 23.29
N ARG A 347 12.49 9.43 23.76
CA ARG A 347 11.86 10.04 24.94
C ARG A 347 10.38 10.38 24.73
N TYR A 348 9.93 10.34 23.48
CA TYR A 348 8.59 10.73 23.05
C TYR A 348 7.73 9.55 22.59
N VAL A 349 8.20 8.30 22.69
CA VAL A 349 7.41 7.13 22.27
C VAL A 349 6.05 7.04 22.98
N ASP A 350 5.96 7.45 24.24
CA ASP A 350 4.71 7.46 24.99
C ASP A 350 3.68 8.47 24.45
N HIS A 351 4.09 9.48 23.67
CA HIS A 351 3.15 10.39 22.99
C HIS A 351 2.22 9.66 22.01
N LEU A 352 2.62 8.47 21.54
CA LEU A 352 1.81 7.64 20.64
C LEU A 352 0.72 6.85 21.38
N LYS A 353 0.76 6.82 22.72
CA LYS A 353 -0.25 6.13 23.55
C LYS A 353 -1.40 7.05 23.96
N TYR A 354 -1.23 8.37 23.85
CA TYR A 354 -2.26 9.30 24.29
C TYR A 354 -3.50 9.19 23.42
N ASP A 355 -4.65 9.12 24.09
CA ASP A 355 -5.94 9.08 23.43
C ASP A 355 -6.16 10.35 22.62
N ALA A 356 -6.80 10.19 21.46
CA ALA A 356 -7.16 11.29 20.58
C ALA A 356 -8.01 12.36 21.31
N ASP A 357 -8.84 11.97 22.25
CA ASP A 357 -9.76 12.89 22.92
C ASP A 357 -9.17 13.49 24.20
N ASP A 358 -8.11 12.89 24.75
CA ASP A 358 -7.33 13.41 25.88
C ASP A 358 -6.55 14.67 25.48
N TRP A 359 -6.46 15.66 26.37
CA TRP A 359 -5.76 16.92 26.11
C TRP A 359 -4.27 16.69 25.78
N ARG A 360 -3.65 15.61 26.32
CA ARG A 360 -2.29 15.18 25.94
C ARG A 360 -2.22 14.71 24.49
N GLY A 361 -3.18 13.92 24.02
CA GLY A 361 -3.20 13.47 22.62
C GLY A 361 -3.52 14.62 21.67
N ARG A 362 -4.40 15.55 22.07
CA ARG A 362 -4.65 16.78 21.33
C ARG A 362 -3.40 17.66 21.22
N HIS A 363 -2.63 17.81 22.30
CA HIS A 363 -1.33 18.48 22.28
C HIS A 363 -0.40 17.86 21.24
N VAL A 364 -0.20 16.53 21.27
CA VAL A 364 0.68 15.85 20.31
C VAL A 364 0.20 16.02 18.86
N ARG A 365 -1.12 16.04 18.61
CA ARG A 365 -1.67 16.39 17.29
C ARG A 365 -1.36 17.83 16.89
N ALA A 366 -1.47 18.77 17.82
CA ALA A 366 -1.13 20.17 17.56
C ALA A 366 0.36 20.31 17.19
N LEU A 367 1.26 19.62 17.89
CA LEU A 367 2.69 19.60 17.54
C LEU A 367 2.92 19.11 16.10
N ARG A 368 2.29 17.99 15.71
CA ARG A 368 2.36 17.44 14.33
C ARG A 368 1.86 18.42 13.27
N HIS A 369 0.90 19.26 13.63
CA HIS A 369 0.34 20.31 12.77
C HIS A 369 1.27 21.53 12.66
N LEU A 370 2.00 21.86 13.73
CA LEU A 370 2.92 23.00 13.76
C LEU A 370 4.28 22.71 13.12
N TYR A 371 4.74 21.46 13.10
CA TYR A 371 6.06 21.10 12.55
C TYR A 371 6.34 21.59 11.12
N PRO A 372 5.40 21.69 10.17
CA PRO A 372 5.66 22.35 8.90
C PRO A 372 6.26 23.77 9.03
N CYS A 373 5.94 24.49 10.11
CA CYS A 373 6.38 25.86 10.40
C CYS A 373 7.54 25.94 11.41
N VAL A 374 8.07 24.82 11.90
CA VAL A 374 9.08 24.78 12.96
C VAL A 374 10.22 23.86 12.57
N ASP A 375 11.45 24.37 12.60
CA ASP A 375 12.61 23.66 12.07
C ASP A 375 13.39 22.84 13.09
N SER A 376 13.15 23.01 14.39
CA SER A 376 13.82 22.23 15.43
C SER A 376 12.96 22.02 16.68
N PRO A 377 13.27 21.01 17.52
CA PRO A 377 12.63 20.82 18.82
C PRO A 377 12.77 22.03 19.75
N ASP A 378 13.90 22.74 19.69
CA ASP A 378 14.12 23.95 20.52
C ASP A 378 13.22 25.09 20.04
N MET A 379 13.11 25.30 18.73
CA MET A 379 12.15 26.27 18.19
C MET A 379 10.70 25.89 18.53
N MET A 380 10.37 24.59 18.57
CA MET A 380 9.05 24.11 19.01
C MET A 380 8.82 24.45 20.48
N LYS A 381 9.83 24.25 21.32
CA LYS A 381 9.77 24.60 22.74
C LYS A 381 9.55 26.10 22.93
N ASP A 382 10.34 26.93 22.27
CA ASP A 382 10.22 28.40 22.33
C ASP A 382 8.83 28.84 21.83
N THR A 383 8.34 28.23 20.74
CA THR A 383 7.00 28.46 20.21
C THR A 383 5.90 28.12 21.23
N LEU A 384 6.04 27.01 21.95
CA LEU A 384 5.09 26.61 22.97
C LEU A 384 5.16 27.51 24.22
N GLU A 385 6.35 27.88 24.67
CA GLU A 385 6.55 28.82 25.78
C GLU A 385 5.88 30.17 25.48
N ALA A 386 6.05 30.64 24.24
CA ALA A 386 5.38 31.80 23.69
C ALA A 386 3.84 31.69 23.64
N ILE A 387 3.31 30.50 23.37
CA ILE A 387 1.85 30.26 23.39
C ILE A 387 1.34 30.22 24.84
N PHE A 388 2.11 29.63 25.76
CA PHE A 388 1.73 29.47 27.17
C PHE A 388 1.83 30.76 27.97
N LYS A 389 2.67 31.72 27.53
CA LYS A 389 2.86 33.03 28.18
C LYS A 389 2.59 34.17 27.20
N PRO A 390 1.32 34.57 27.02
CA PRO A 390 0.94 35.59 26.04
C PRO A 390 1.51 36.98 26.28
N SER A 391 1.95 37.28 27.50
CA SER A 391 2.32 38.62 27.98
C SER A 391 3.66 39.16 27.46
N ASP A 392 4.49 38.34 26.83
CA ASP A 392 5.80 38.80 26.33
C ASP A 392 5.63 39.49 24.98
N ALA A 393 5.77 40.83 24.97
CA ALA A 393 5.59 41.69 23.79
C ALA A 393 6.58 41.41 22.64
N ASN A 394 7.64 40.62 22.87
CA ASN A 394 8.67 40.28 21.87
C ASN A 394 8.41 38.94 21.16
N ASN A 395 7.18 38.46 21.17
CA ASN A 395 6.89 37.11 20.73
C ASN A 395 6.97 36.95 19.19
N ARG A 396 7.88 36.11 18.72
CA ARG A 396 8.07 35.80 17.29
C ARG A 396 7.02 34.84 16.72
N VAL A 397 6.14 34.29 17.55
CA VAL A 397 5.12 33.35 17.11
C VAL A 397 3.96 34.09 16.45
N SER A 398 3.61 33.70 15.23
CA SER A 398 2.43 34.27 14.55
C SER A 398 1.15 34.01 15.36
N ASP A 399 0.27 35.01 15.43
CA ASP A 399 -1.06 34.87 16.05
C ASP A 399 -1.83 33.67 15.48
N LYS A 400 -1.61 33.39 14.19
CA LYS A 400 -2.14 32.22 13.50
C LYS A 400 -1.70 30.91 14.16
N MET A 401 -0.41 30.70 14.44
CA MET A 401 0.07 29.47 15.09
C MET A 401 -0.50 29.30 16.49
N ARG A 402 -0.61 30.40 17.25
CA ARG A 402 -1.23 30.41 18.58
C ARG A 402 -2.70 30.02 18.50
N GLN A 403 -3.44 30.59 17.54
CA GLN A 403 -4.84 30.28 17.32
C GLN A 403 -5.04 28.83 16.84
N ASP A 404 -4.25 28.37 15.87
CA ASP A 404 -4.28 27.00 15.36
C ASP A 404 -4.02 25.98 16.49
N TYR A 405 -2.98 26.21 17.31
CA TYR A 405 -2.69 25.37 18.46
C TYR A 405 -3.85 25.33 19.46
N THR A 406 -4.36 26.52 19.85
CA THR A 406 -5.46 26.66 20.81
C THR A 406 -6.72 25.95 20.33
N ASN A 407 -7.04 26.08 19.04
CA ASN A 407 -8.18 25.42 18.41
C ASN A 407 -8.03 23.89 18.44
N ILE A 408 -6.85 23.36 18.09
CA ILE A 408 -6.61 21.91 18.05
C ILE A 408 -6.66 21.28 19.45
N VAL A 409 -6.14 21.97 20.47
CA VAL A 409 -6.17 21.45 21.85
C VAL A 409 -7.54 21.57 22.52
N GLY A 410 -8.43 22.40 21.97
CA GLY A 410 -9.80 22.57 22.44
C GLY A 410 -9.97 23.73 23.43
N GLY A 411 -9.23 24.83 23.23
CA GLY A 411 -9.38 26.07 23.97
C GLY A 411 -8.30 26.33 25.02
N TRP A 412 -8.34 27.53 25.62
CA TRP A 412 -7.33 28.05 26.55
C TRP A 412 -7.21 27.25 27.85
N ASP A 413 -8.28 26.57 28.27
CA ASP A 413 -8.23 25.73 29.47
C ASP A 413 -7.34 24.51 29.25
N ALA A 414 -7.44 23.88 28.08
CA ALA A 414 -6.54 22.80 27.70
C ALA A 414 -5.11 23.29 27.54
N VAL A 415 -4.90 24.49 26.99
CA VAL A 415 -3.56 25.12 26.90
C VAL A 415 -2.94 25.27 28.30
N ARG A 416 -3.69 25.77 29.28
CA ARG A 416 -3.22 25.91 30.67
C ARG A 416 -2.86 24.56 31.30
N GLN A 417 -3.73 23.55 31.15
CA GLN A 417 -3.44 22.20 31.64
C GLN A 417 -2.16 21.60 31.03
N ILE A 418 -1.96 21.81 29.73
CA ILE A 418 -0.73 21.37 29.04
C ILE A 418 0.49 22.10 29.59
N ALA A 419 0.41 23.42 29.79
CA ALA A 419 1.50 24.22 30.31
C ALA A 419 1.92 23.75 31.71
N ASP A 420 0.96 23.55 32.61
CA ASP A 420 1.19 23.04 33.97
C ASP A 420 1.83 21.64 33.94
N TRP A 421 1.34 20.77 33.07
CA TRP A 421 1.90 19.44 32.90
C TRP A 421 3.36 19.45 32.42
N ARG A 422 3.70 20.29 31.44
CA ARG A 422 5.09 20.41 30.95
C ARG A 422 6.01 21.03 31.99
N HIS A 423 5.53 22.01 32.76
CA HIS A 423 6.26 22.55 33.91
C HIS A 423 6.56 21.46 34.95
N ASN A 424 5.60 20.60 35.25
CA ASN A 424 5.80 19.49 36.18
C ASN A 424 6.80 18.45 35.64
N GLN A 425 6.78 18.13 34.35
CA GLN A 425 7.76 17.21 33.74
C GLN A 425 9.19 17.73 33.84
N THR A 426 9.42 19.03 33.62
CA THR A 426 10.76 19.62 33.75
C THR A 426 11.26 19.63 35.20
N LYS A 427 10.37 19.89 36.17
CA LYS A 427 10.69 19.79 37.60
C LYS A 427 11.09 18.37 38.01
N GLU A 428 10.30 17.37 37.61
CA GLU A 428 10.59 15.96 37.93
C GLU A 428 11.90 15.49 37.31
N LYS A 429 12.23 15.94 36.09
CA LYS A 429 13.52 15.64 35.46
C LYS A 429 14.70 16.25 36.24
N LYS A 430 14.57 17.50 36.70
CA LYS A 430 15.60 18.15 37.53
C LYS A 430 15.83 17.41 38.84
N LYS A 431 14.76 16.98 39.52
CA LYS A 431 14.86 16.17 40.75
C LYS A 431 15.57 14.83 40.53
N ARG A 432 15.27 14.14 39.41
CA ARG A 432 15.94 12.87 39.07
C ARG A 432 17.43 13.06 38.77
N ALA A 433 17.79 14.17 38.12
CA ALA A 433 19.19 14.49 37.83
C ALA A 433 19.99 14.72 39.13
N THR A 434 19.49 15.56 40.05
CA THR A 434 20.16 15.82 41.33
C THR A 434 20.32 14.55 42.18
N THR A 435 19.31 13.70 42.23
CA THR A 435 19.37 12.43 42.99
C THR A 435 20.40 11.46 42.41
N THR A 436 20.57 11.44 41.08
CA THR A 436 21.54 10.57 40.40
C THR A 436 22.98 11.05 40.61
N GLU A 437 23.20 12.36 40.66
CA GLU A 437 24.51 12.95 40.97
C GLU A 437 24.92 12.67 42.43
N GLU A 438 24.00 12.77 43.38
CA GLU A 438 24.25 12.46 44.80
C GLU A 438 24.60 10.98 45.03
N THR A 439 23.89 10.07 44.36
CA THR A 439 24.18 8.62 44.44
C THR A 439 25.44 8.22 43.68
N GLY A 440 25.75 8.87 42.55
CA GLY A 440 27.00 8.68 41.81
C GLY A 440 28.23 9.14 42.59
N ARG A 441 28.14 10.29 43.27
CA ARG A 441 29.22 10.82 44.13
C ARG A 441 29.47 9.95 45.36
N SER A 442 28.41 9.36 45.92
CA SER A 442 28.53 8.42 47.04
C SER A 442 29.21 7.10 46.63
N LYS A 443 28.96 6.59 45.42
CA LYS A 443 29.64 5.38 44.91
C LYS A 443 31.09 5.62 44.51
N LYS A 444 31.44 6.80 44.02
CA LYS A 444 32.84 7.15 43.70
C LYS A 444 33.70 7.22 44.96
N LYS A 445 33.15 7.74 46.07
CA LYS A 445 33.84 7.80 47.37
C LYS A 445 34.14 6.42 47.99
N VAL A 446 33.36 5.38 47.64
CA VAL A 446 33.61 4.01 48.12
C VAL A 446 34.67 3.26 47.29
N LYS A 447 34.94 3.71 46.05
CA LYS A 447 35.89 3.04 45.14
C LYS A 447 37.31 3.61 45.23
N GLU A 448 37.50 4.76 45.87
CA GLU A 448 38.83 5.35 46.13
C GLU A 448 39.53 4.73 47.36
N ASP A 449 38.82 3.93 48.19
CA ASP A 449 39.39 3.25 49.35
C ASP A 449 39.78 1.77 49.08
N SER A 450 39.82 1.32 47.82
CA SER A 450 40.23 -0.06 47.49
C SER A 450 41.08 -0.13 46.21
N SER A 451 42.39 -0.01 46.33
CA SER A 451 43.33 -0.45 45.30
C SER A 451 44.68 -0.88 45.92
N ASP A 452 44.85 -2.18 46.06
CA ASP A 452 46.16 -2.87 46.09
C ASP A 452 46.33 -3.61 44.74
N ASP A 453 47.57 -3.60 44.23
CA ASP A 453 48.19 -4.40 43.13
C ASP A 453 47.72 -4.18 41.67
N GLU A 454 48.51 -4.27 40.59
CA GLU A 454 49.94 -4.41 40.24
C GLU A 454 50.05 -4.11 38.70
N PRO A 455 51.23 -3.82 38.10
CA PRO A 455 51.33 -3.32 36.71
C PRO A 455 51.63 -4.39 35.65
N ILE A 456 51.00 -4.28 34.47
CA ILE A 456 51.26 -5.07 33.25
C ILE A 456 52.05 -4.22 32.25
N LYS A 457 53.04 -4.86 31.61
CA LYS A 457 54.06 -4.29 30.72
C LYS A 457 53.55 -3.95 29.30
N GLU A 458 54.19 -2.92 28.75
CA GLU A 458 54.14 -2.40 27.38
C GLU A 458 54.92 -3.30 26.40
N ASP A 459 54.55 -3.24 25.12
CA ASP A 459 55.48 -3.51 24.01
C ASP A 459 55.11 -2.61 22.81
N ASP A 460 56.12 -1.87 22.35
CA ASP A 460 56.15 -0.91 21.26
C ASP A 460 56.34 -1.58 19.88
N THR A 461 55.93 -0.90 18.80
CA THR A 461 56.81 -0.67 17.64
C THR A 461 56.18 0.34 16.65
N ASP A 462 56.97 1.37 16.38
CA ASP A 462 56.78 2.45 15.40
C ASP A 462 57.03 2.00 13.94
N ASP A 463 56.49 2.72 12.95
CA ASP A 463 57.30 3.39 11.90
C ASP A 463 56.46 4.17 10.85
N GLU A 464 57.12 5.20 10.30
CA GLU A 464 56.61 6.43 9.67
C GLU A 464 56.15 6.41 8.17
N ASP A 465 55.53 7.55 7.81
CA ASP A 465 54.98 8.17 6.56
C ASP A 465 56.04 8.45 5.42
N PRO A 466 55.87 9.26 4.32
CA PRO A 466 54.72 9.70 3.48
C PRO A 466 54.95 9.61 1.94
N ARG A 467 53.89 9.84 1.11
CA ARG A 467 53.91 10.73 -0.10
C ARG A 467 52.60 10.79 -0.93
N ALA A 468 51.96 11.98 -0.90
CA ALA A 468 51.57 12.89 -2.00
C ALA A 468 50.65 12.46 -3.20
N PRO A 469 49.93 13.42 -3.84
CA PRO A 469 48.55 13.24 -4.35
C PRO A 469 48.40 13.15 -5.88
N THR A 470 47.27 12.60 -6.33
CA THR A 470 46.85 12.58 -7.76
C THR A 470 45.65 13.50 -8.05
N PRO A 471 45.57 14.10 -9.27
CA PRO A 471 44.71 15.25 -9.57
C PRO A 471 43.30 14.89 -10.08
N THR A 472 42.37 15.82 -9.85
CA THR A 472 41.01 15.89 -10.41
C THR A 472 40.99 16.16 -11.93
N PRO A 473 40.08 15.54 -12.69
CA PRO A 473 39.85 15.90 -14.10
C PRO A 473 38.87 17.08 -14.27
N PRO A 474 39.05 17.91 -15.32
CA PRO A 474 38.22 19.08 -15.59
C PRO A 474 36.88 18.76 -16.27
N GLY A 475 35.93 19.69 -16.10
CA GLY A 475 34.52 19.57 -16.48
C GLY A 475 34.23 19.31 -17.96
N SER A 476 33.13 18.60 -18.19
CA SER A 476 32.60 18.31 -19.52
C SER A 476 31.81 19.51 -20.09
N PRO A 477 31.96 19.83 -21.39
CA PRO A 477 31.13 20.83 -22.06
C PRO A 477 29.71 20.30 -22.33
N PRO A 478 28.70 21.18 -22.48
CA PRO A 478 27.33 20.76 -22.74
C PRO A 478 27.18 20.16 -24.15
N PRO A 479 26.25 19.20 -24.33
CA PRO A 479 26.05 18.55 -25.61
C PRO A 479 25.45 19.52 -26.66
N PRO A 480 25.78 19.35 -27.95
CA PRO A 480 25.24 20.17 -29.03
C PRO A 480 23.74 19.89 -29.22
N VAL A 481 22.97 20.97 -29.41
CA VAL A 481 21.57 20.91 -29.79
C VAL A 481 21.46 20.36 -31.21
N LEU A 482 20.87 19.16 -31.34
CA LEU A 482 20.58 18.54 -32.64
C LEU A 482 19.50 19.33 -33.36
N THR A 483 19.79 19.77 -34.58
CA THR A 483 18.80 20.42 -35.46
C THR A 483 17.81 19.38 -36.01
N ASN A 484 16.57 19.79 -36.28
CA ASN A 484 15.52 18.91 -36.82
C ASN A 484 15.96 18.18 -38.11
N ALA A 485 16.85 18.78 -38.91
CA ALA A 485 17.41 18.16 -40.11
C ALA A 485 18.29 16.93 -39.82
N ALA A 486 19.05 16.92 -38.72
CA ALA A 486 19.87 15.77 -38.31
C ALA A 486 18.99 14.59 -37.83
N VAL A 487 17.88 14.90 -37.15
CA VAL A 487 16.90 13.89 -36.69
C VAL A 487 16.21 13.22 -37.87
N HIS A 488 15.78 13.98 -38.89
CA HIS A 488 15.17 13.40 -40.09
C HIS A 488 16.12 12.47 -40.86
N LYS A 489 17.41 12.82 -40.95
CA LYS A 489 18.42 12.00 -41.64
C LYS A 489 18.68 10.67 -40.91
N MET A 490 18.66 10.68 -39.57
CA MET A 490 18.79 9.47 -38.75
C MET A 490 17.56 8.56 -38.85
N VAL A 491 16.35 9.13 -38.92
CA VAL A 491 15.11 8.36 -39.09
C VAL A 491 15.06 7.68 -40.45
N ALA A 492 15.46 8.38 -41.53
CA ALA A 492 15.53 7.80 -42.87
C ALA A 492 16.52 6.62 -42.94
N ALA A 493 17.73 6.76 -42.39
CA ALA A 493 18.71 5.67 -42.32
C ALA A 493 18.23 4.47 -41.48
N GLY A 494 17.42 4.72 -40.44
CA GLY A 494 16.82 3.68 -39.61
C GLY A 494 15.72 2.88 -40.34
N LEU A 495 14.94 3.53 -41.21
CA LEU A 495 13.92 2.87 -42.03
C LEU A 495 14.56 1.98 -43.09
N GLU A 496 15.61 2.45 -43.78
CA GLU A 496 16.35 1.65 -44.77
C GLU A 496 16.99 0.40 -44.15
N ARG A 497 17.57 0.51 -42.94
CA ARG A 497 18.09 -0.66 -42.21
C ARG A 497 16.99 -1.66 -41.85
N LYS A 498 15.79 -1.19 -41.48
CA LYS A 498 14.64 -2.05 -41.18
C LYS A 498 14.15 -2.80 -42.42
N GLU A 499 14.12 -2.15 -43.59
CA GLU A 499 13.75 -2.81 -44.83
C GLU A 499 14.77 -3.86 -45.26
N ARG A 500 16.08 -3.53 -45.21
CA ARG A 500 17.14 -4.52 -45.48
C ARG A 500 17.05 -5.73 -44.55
N SER A 501 16.77 -5.52 -43.26
CA SER A 501 16.61 -6.61 -42.29
C SER A 501 15.40 -7.51 -42.58
N LYS A 502 14.27 -6.93 -43.06
CA LYS A 502 13.10 -7.71 -43.49
C LYS A 502 13.41 -8.55 -44.72
N THR A 503 14.16 -8.01 -45.68
CA THR A 503 14.56 -8.74 -46.90
C THR A 503 15.48 -9.91 -46.55
N VAL A 504 16.48 -9.70 -45.69
CA VAL A 504 17.38 -10.78 -45.24
C VAL A 504 16.61 -11.89 -44.52
N LYS A 505 15.66 -11.56 -43.64
CA LYS A 505 14.82 -12.58 -42.97
C LYS A 505 13.90 -13.33 -43.93
N LYS A 506 13.39 -12.66 -44.97
CA LYS A 506 12.55 -13.30 -45.99
C LYS A 506 13.37 -14.27 -46.86
N VAL A 507 14.62 -13.93 -47.16
CA VAL A 507 15.54 -14.81 -47.90
C VAL A 507 15.96 -16.01 -47.05
N ALA A 508 16.30 -15.79 -45.77
CA ALA A 508 16.64 -16.89 -44.85
C ALA A 508 15.47 -17.88 -44.69
N LYS A 509 14.25 -17.36 -44.52
CA LYS A 509 13.05 -18.21 -44.41
C LYS A 509 12.70 -18.97 -45.70
N ARG A 510 13.08 -18.45 -46.88
CA ARG A 510 12.91 -19.21 -48.14
C ARG A 510 13.91 -20.35 -48.24
N ARG A 511 15.15 -20.14 -47.82
CA ARG A 511 16.17 -21.21 -47.78
C ARG A 511 15.80 -22.32 -46.80
N GLU A 512 15.26 -21.99 -45.63
CA GLU A 512 14.80 -23.00 -44.66
C GLU A 512 13.65 -23.87 -45.22
N VAL A 513 12.77 -23.30 -46.06
CA VAL A 513 11.68 -24.08 -46.70
C VAL A 513 12.19 -24.92 -47.87
N GLU A 514 13.19 -24.43 -48.62
CA GLU A 514 13.83 -25.19 -49.71
C GLU A 514 14.76 -26.31 -49.21
N GLU A 515 15.16 -26.30 -47.93
CA GLU A 515 15.95 -27.38 -47.30
C GLU A 515 15.07 -28.43 -46.59
N GLU A 516 13.76 -28.17 -46.40
CA GLU A 516 12.79 -29.10 -45.79
C GLU A 516 11.92 -29.86 -46.82
N ASP A 517 11.96 -29.48 -48.11
CA ASP A 517 11.38 -30.20 -49.26
C ASP A 517 12.48 -30.95 -50.04
#